data_AF-A0A1A8KN48-F1
#
_entry.id   AF-A0A1A8KN48-F1
#
_cell.length_a   1.000
_cell.length_b   1.000
_cell.length_c   1.000
_cell.angle_alpha   90.00
_cell.angle_beta   90.00
_cell.angle_gamma   90.00
#
_symmetry.space_group_name_H-M   'P 1'
#
loop_
_entity.id
_entity.type
_entity.pdbx_description
1 polymer ?
#
loop_
_entity_poly.entity_id
_entity_poly.type
_entity_poly.pdbx_seq_one_letter_code
_entity_poly.pdbx_strand_id
1 'polypeptide(L)'
;MSSEKTIEDEDTFKILIATDIHLGYLEKDAIRGQDTYNTLNEILDCAKKNKVDFILLGGDLFHENKPSRRCLHSSISMLRKYCMG
;
A
#
# COMPACT_ATOMS: atom_id res chain seq x y z
N MET A 1 6.45 -27.06 8.13
CA MET A 1 5.61 -27.65 7.07
C MET A 1 5.62 -26.70 5.91
N SER A 2 6.45 -26.99 4.90
CA SER A 2 6.46 -26.26 3.63
C SER A 2 5.17 -26.59 2.90
N SER A 3 4.25 -25.63 2.84
CA SER A 3 3.06 -25.74 1.98
C SER A 3 3.50 -26.11 0.57
N GLU A 4 2.98 -27.21 0.04
CA GLU A 4 3.10 -27.57 -1.37
C GLU A 4 2.60 -26.36 -2.19
N LYS A 5 3.51 -25.65 -2.85
CA LYS A 5 3.13 -24.74 -3.92
C LYS A 5 2.57 -25.61 -5.02
N THR A 6 1.25 -25.61 -5.20
CA THR A 6 0.62 -26.24 -6.35
C THR A 6 1.09 -25.52 -7.61
N ILE A 7 1.35 -26.26 -8.68
CA ILE A 7 1.86 -25.74 -9.98
C ILE A 7 1.01 -24.56 -10.48
N GLU A 8 -0.29 -24.54 -10.14
CA GLU A 8 -1.22 -23.45 -10.45
C GLU A 8 -0.79 -22.07 -9.93
N ASP A 9 -0.05 -22.01 -8.81
CA ASP A 9 0.42 -20.75 -8.23
C ASP A 9 1.61 -20.15 -9.01
N GLU A 10 2.34 -20.93 -9.83
CA GLU A 10 3.45 -20.41 -10.65
C GLU A 10 2.94 -19.78 -11.95
N ASP A 11 1.81 -20.25 -12.47
CA ASP A 11 1.19 -19.76 -13.71
C ASP A 11 0.03 -18.75 -13.46
N THR A 12 -0.21 -18.35 -12.20
CA THR A 12 -1.28 -17.44 -11.82
C THR A 12 -0.74 -16.17 -11.15
N PHE A 13 -1.07 -14.99 -11.70
CA PHE A 13 -0.77 -13.73 -11.03
C PHE A 13 -1.70 -13.47 -9.84
N LYS A 14 -1.09 -13.20 -8.67
CA LYS A 14 -1.76 -12.64 -7.50
C LYS A 14 -1.54 -11.15 -7.49
N ILE A 15 -2.61 -10.39 -7.74
CA ILE A 15 -2.55 -8.93 -7.86
C ILE A 15 -3.36 -8.32 -6.71
N LEU A 16 -2.74 -7.43 -5.93
CA LEU A 16 -3.51 -6.57 -5.03
C LEU A 16 -3.97 -5.34 -5.80
N ILE A 17 -5.28 -5.08 -5.81
CA ILE A 17 -5.88 -3.93 -6.48
C ILE A 17 -6.38 -2.96 -5.42
N ALA A 18 -5.98 -1.68 -5.53
CA ALA A 18 -6.48 -0.59 -4.69
C ALA A 18 -6.59 0.70 -5.51
N THR A 19 -7.38 1.68 -5.04
CA THR A 19 -7.56 2.97 -5.73
C THR A 19 -7.96 4.04 -4.72
N ASP A 20 -7.82 5.31 -5.08
CA ASP A 20 -8.37 6.47 -4.35
C ASP A 20 -7.96 6.50 -2.86
N ILE A 21 -6.70 6.18 -2.58
CA ILE A 21 -6.15 6.12 -1.22
C ILE A 21 -6.11 7.52 -0.60
N HIS A 22 -5.93 8.56 -1.41
CA HIS A 22 -5.87 9.96 -1.01
C HIS A 22 -4.94 10.20 0.20
N LEU A 23 -3.71 9.70 0.13
CA LEU A 23 -2.74 9.84 1.21
C LEU A 23 -2.52 11.32 1.56
N GLY A 24 -2.59 11.63 2.85
CA GLY A 24 -2.50 13.00 3.37
C GLY A 24 -3.84 13.74 3.45
N TYR A 25 -4.96 13.10 3.13
CA TYR A 25 -6.28 13.67 3.42
C TYR A 25 -6.41 14.02 4.90
N LEU A 26 -6.83 15.26 5.20
CA LEU A 26 -6.95 15.81 6.56
C LEU A 26 -5.70 15.67 7.43
N GLU A 27 -4.49 15.70 6.84
CA GLU A 27 -3.22 15.50 7.57
C GLU A 27 -3.00 16.43 8.79
N LYS A 28 -3.61 17.61 8.80
CA LYS A 28 -3.52 18.58 9.90
C LYS A 28 -4.56 18.39 11.01
N ASP A 29 -5.55 17.52 10.79
CA ASP A 29 -6.57 17.20 11.79
C ASP A 29 -5.96 16.37 12.92
N ALA A 30 -6.26 16.76 14.17
CA ALA A 30 -5.66 16.14 15.35
C ALA A 30 -6.10 14.68 15.59
N ILE A 31 -7.25 14.28 15.04
CA ILE A 31 -7.83 12.94 15.22
C ILE A 31 -7.63 12.12 13.94
N ARG A 32 -7.94 12.71 12.78
CA ARG A 32 -8.04 12.00 11.50
C ARG A 32 -6.79 12.06 10.64
N GLY A 33 -5.80 12.87 11.02
CA GLY A 33 -4.59 13.07 10.21
C GLY A 33 -3.75 11.82 9.98
N GLN A 34 -4.02 10.71 10.69
CA GLN A 34 -3.34 9.43 10.50
C GLN A 34 -4.15 8.39 9.71
N ASP A 35 -5.42 8.65 9.41
CA ASP A 35 -6.35 7.66 8.85
C ASP A 35 -5.78 7.05 7.57
N THR A 36 -5.43 7.90 6.60
CA THR A 36 -4.95 7.44 5.28
C THR A 36 -3.60 6.74 5.35
N TYR A 37 -2.73 7.13 6.28
CA TYR A 37 -1.44 6.46 6.50
C TYR A 37 -1.64 5.06 7.10
N ASN A 38 -2.55 4.94 8.07
CA ASN A 38 -2.88 3.65 8.67
C ASN A 38 -3.52 2.71 7.64
N THR A 39 -4.41 3.22 6.80
CA THR A 39 -5.04 2.44 5.73
C THR A 39 -4.02 2.02 4.65
N LEU A 40 -3.13 2.90 4.20
CA LEU A 40 -2.07 2.49 3.25
C LEU A 40 -1.16 1.42 3.86
N ASN A 41 -0.83 1.54 5.14
CA ASN A 41 -0.05 0.55 5.86
C ASN A 41 -0.75 -0.82 5.88
N GLU A 42 -2.06 -0.85 6.13
CA GLU A 42 -2.87 -2.07 6.07
C GLU A 42 -2.90 -2.68 4.66
N ILE A 43 -3.10 -1.87 3.62
CA ILE A 43 -3.10 -2.33 2.23
C ILE A 43 -1.76 -3.01 1.89
N LEU A 44 -0.63 -2.39 2.25
CA LEU A 44 0.70 -2.92 1.98
C LEU A 44 1.03 -4.16 2.83
N ASP A 45 0.55 -4.20 4.07
CA ASP A 45 0.67 -5.39 4.93
C ASP A 45 -0.13 -6.56 4.38
N CYS A 46 -1.34 -6.31 3.86
CA CYS A 46 -2.14 -7.29 3.13
C CYS A 46 -1.42 -7.79 1.87
N ALA A 47 -0.80 -6.90 1.08
CA ALA A 47 0.00 -7.29 -0.09
C ALA A 47 1.12 -8.26 0.31
N LYS A 48 1.88 -7.93 1.36
CA LYS A 48 3.00 -8.73 1.85
C LYS A 48 2.55 -10.08 2.43
N LYS A 49 1.50 -10.10 3.25
CA LYS A 49 0.94 -11.31 3.85
C LYS A 49 0.44 -12.29 2.81
N ASN A 50 -0.23 -11.78 1.77
CA ASN A 50 -0.77 -12.61 0.68
C ASN A 50 0.28 -12.93 -0.40
N LYS A 51 1.51 -12.43 -0.27
CA LYS A 51 2.62 -12.65 -1.22
C LYS A 51 2.19 -12.37 -2.67
N VAL A 52 1.56 -11.22 -2.87
CA VAL A 52 1.15 -10.79 -4.22
C VAL A 52 2.39 -10.52 -5.08
N ASP A 53 2.26 -10.77 -6.38
CA ASP A 53 3.34 -10.53 -7.33
C ASP A 53 3.55 -9.03 -7.56
N PHE A 54 2.46 -8.28 -7.63
CA PHE A 54 2.49 -6.83 -7.69
C PHE A 54 1.20 -6.18 -7.17
N ILE A 55 1.30 -4.87 -6.95
CA ILE A 55 0.19 -4.00 -6.54
C ILE A 55 -0.20 -3.15 -7.73
N LEU A 56 -1.49 -3.13 -8.07
CA LEU A 56 -2.06 -2.27 -9.11
C LEU A 56 -2.89 -1.16 -8.44
N LEU A 57 -2.48 0.09 -8.65
CA LEU A 57 -3.17 1.26 -8.13
C LEU A 57 -3.98 1.96 -9.23
N GLY A 58 -5.27 2.19 -8.98
CA GLY A 58 -6.21 2.77 -9.95
C GLY A 58 -6.15 4.29 -10.13
N GLY A 59 -5.47 5.01 -9.23
CA GLY A 59 -5.41 6.47 -9.27
C GLY A 59 -5.41 7.08 -7.87
N ASP A 60 -5.26 8.40 -7.80
CA ASP A 60 -5.42 9.23 -6.60
C ASP A 60 -4.74 8.69 -5.34
N LEU A 61 -3.48 8.27 -5.50
CA LEU A 61 -2.63 7.84 -4.38
C LEU A 61 -2.44 8.97 -3.35
N PHE A 62 -2.29 10.21 -3.80
CA PHE A 62 -2.14 11.39 -2.96
C PHE A 62 -3.39 12.25 -3.02
N HIS A 63 -3.78 12.84 -1.90
CA HIS A 63 -4.93 13.76 -1.86
C HIS A 63 -4.65 15.08 -2.59
N GLU A 64 -3.44 15.62 -2.38
CA GLU A 64 -3.00 16.88 -2.98
C GLU A 64 -2.06 16.59 -4.15
N ASN A 65 -2.18 17.36 -5.24
CA ASN A 65 -1.26 17.26 -6.39
C ASN A 65 0.20 17.57 -6.03
N LYS A 66 0.40 18.36 -4.97
CA LYS A 66 1.69 18.69 -4.35
C LYS A 66 1.64 18.21 -2.90
N PRO A 67 1.87 16.92 -2.64
CA PRO A 67 1.78 16.38 -1.30
C PRO A 67 2.80 17.03 -0.36
N SER A 68 2.50 17.05 0.93
CA SER A 68 3.42 17.57 1.94
C SER A 68 4.70 16.73 1.98
N ARG A 69 5.81 17.33 2.46
CA ARG A 69 7.08 16.60 2.64
C ARG A 69 6.91 15.37 3.54
N ARG A 70 6.08 15.50 4.58
CA ARG A 70 5.73 14.40 5.48
C ARG A 70 5.00 13.29 4.74
N CYS A 71 3.96 13.64 3.98
CA CYS A 71 3.18 12.67 3.20
C CYS A 71 4.06 11.88 2.22
N LEU A 72 4.89 12.58 1.45
CA LEU A 72 5.79 11.97 0.48
C LEU A 72 6.81 11.04 1.17
N HIS A 73 7.44 11.51 2.26
CA HIS A 73 8.41 10.72 3.00
C HIS A 73 7.78 9.48 3.63
N SER A 74 6.60 9.61 4.24
CA SER A 74 5.85 8.49 4.82
C SER A 74 5.50 7.44 3.76
N SER A 75 5.01 7.87 2.58
CA SER A 75 4.71 6.98 1.46
C SER A 75 5.93 6.19 1.02
N ILE A 76 7.05 6.87 0.74
CA ILE A 76 8.31 6.22 0.33
C ILE A 76 8.81 5.26 1.40
N SER A 77 8.73 5.64 2.68
CA SER A 77 9.13 4.78 3.79
C SER A 77 8.28 3.52 3.90
N MET A 78 6.97 3.62 3.67
CA MET A 78 6.06 2.48 3.68
C MET A 78 6.33 1.55 2.50
N LEU A 79 6.45 2.10 1.28
CA LEU A 79 6.82 1.31 0.10
C LEU A 79 8.15 0.59 0.31
N ARG A 80 9.15 1.27 0.86
CA ARG A 80 10.44 0.65 1.19
C ARG A 80 10.30 -0.49 2.19
N LYS A 81 9.46 -0.34 3.22
CA LYS A 81 9.26 -1.36 4.27
C LYS A 81 8.56 -2.62 3.76
N TYR A 82 7.57 -2.47 2.88
CA TYR A 82 6.70 -3.57 2.46
C TYR A 82 7.06 -4.17 1.10
N CYS A 83 7.58 -3.37 0.17
CA CYS A 83 7.86 -3.78 -1.19
C CYS A 83 9.34 -4.12 -1.45
N MET A 84 10.24 -3.87 -0.49
CA MET A 84 11.62 -4.39 -0.54
C MET A 84 11.74 -5.64 0.33
N GLY A 85 12.45 -6.63 -0.18
CA GLY A 85 12.68 -7.93 0.45
C GLY A 85 14.07 -8.45 0.13
#